data_AF-A0A6A5Y4H6-F1
#
_entry.id   AF-A0A6A5Y4H6-F1
#
_cell.length_a   1.000
_cell.length_b   1.000
_cell.length_c   1.000
_cell.angle_alpha   90.00
_cell.angle_beta   90.00
_cell.angle_gamma   90.00
#
_symmetry.space_group_name_H-M   'P 1'
#
loop_
_entity.id
_entity.type
_entity.pdbx_description
1 polymer ?
#
loop_
_entity_poly.entity_id
_entity_poly.type
_entity_poly.pdbx_seq_one_letter_code
_entity_poly.pdbx_strand_id
1 'polypeptide(L)'
;MGLLDCTPEIVELIIKLYVNEVGILEAWSRRDVCKTFNYFIEYEVLAKQPKQAFYRTPPKFILQGLTHSKRMKYLQYRIQQPNNAPPVISLKLRGINAEIVVKLQENEGHLQEQYTTALCIAALTDNPGILLRGYGTRDGTWQYDDEEIVSNVDRIAAAASIGDERALRRLILNHPMDVLERSDALGFPLQAAVAGGHMASVKMVLDLFPKLKLDDLDTVQLELALEGVVRKTKNHDMMELIFECLGKTHTAIYASIVEESWETALYKEDRRLLNTILNHLPQLQEDEMELSEDWGFDQLCNNGFGDMARRLIEKGYYIPPGRFDPHSNPMLSAIKYGQADLVTLLIEKGYPVDDFCGCRCGARLHESPLKFAVRHGHTTVSNILIEHGAKADFNFDEYRREAAKDCPESQKKQAEICCRAFLHGGVLHGGVLHGGVLHGGGLYGGEDSE
;
A
#
# COMPACT_ATOMS: atom_id res chain seq x y z
N MET A 1 6.85 45.45 24.03
CA MET A 1 6.02 44.89 22.97
C MET A 1 6.47 43.46 22.76
N GLY A 2 5.59 42.51 23.01
CA GLY A 2 5.79 41.15 22.51
C GLY A 2 5.74 41.19 20.98
N LEU A 3 6.40 40.26 20.31
CA LEU A 3 6.44 40.21 18.84
C LEU A 3 5.04 40.09 18.18
N LEU A 4 4.03 39.68 18.96
CA LEU A 4 2.62 39.59 18.56
C LEU A 4 1.86 40.92 18.66
N ASP A 5 2.47 41.96 19.25
CA ASP A 5 1.91 43.33 19.28
C ASP A 5 2.22 44.09 17.97
N CYS A 6 3.06 43.50 17.09
CA CYS A 6 3.43 44.05 15.80
C CYS A 6 2.39 43.70 14.73
N THR A 7 2.28 44.53 13.69
CA THR A 7 1.42 44.21 12.54
C THR A 7 1.97 42.99 11.78
N PRO A 8 1.12 42.20 11.09
CA PRO A 8 1.55 41.01 10.36
C PRO A 8 2.69 41.26 9.38
N GLU A 9 2.74 42.41 8.73
CA GLU A 9 3.77 42.78 7.76
C GLU A 9 5.16 42.93 8.40
N ILE A 10 5.21 43.49 9.62
CA ILE A 10 6.46 43.60 10.37
C ILE A 10 6.94 42.21 10.79
N VAL A 11 6.01 41.35 11.23
CA VAL A 11 6.34 39.97 11.59
C VAL A 11 6.86 39.19 10.37
N GLU A 12 6.23 39.33 9.21
CA GLU A 12 6.70 38.72 7.95
C GLU A 12 8.11 39.19 7.58
N LEU A 13 8.39 40.49 7.71
CA LEU A 13 9.73 41.03 7.42
C LEU A 13 10.79 40.47 8.37
N ILE A 14 10.48 40.42 9.68
CA ILE A 14 11.36 39.83 10.69
C ILE A 14 11.65 38.36 10.35
N ILE A 15 10.62 37.60 10.00
CA ILE A 15 10.75 36.19 9.66
C ILE A 15 11.57 36.00 8.40
N LYS A 16 11.35 36.81 7.36
CA LYS A 16 12.14 36.79 6.14
C LYS A 16 13.62 37.05 6.41
N LEU A 17 13.94 38.08 7.20
CA LEU A 17 15.31 38.39 7.58
C LEU A 17 15.92 37.25 8.39
N TYR A 18 15.18 36.71 9.35
CA TYR A 18 15.60 35.56 10.16
C TYR A 18 15.92 34.33 9.31
N VAL A 19 15.00 33.90 8.43
CA VAL A 19 15.21 32.74 7.53
C VAL A 19 16.41 32.94 6.62
N ASN A 20 16.65 34.17 6.13
CA ASN A 20 17.82 34.48 5.30
C ASN A 20 19.13 34.46 6.08
N GLU A 21 19.11 34.82 7.36
CA GLU A 21 20.28 34.86 8.24
C GLU A 21 20.70 33.46 8.71
N VAL A 22 19.77 32.69 9.28
CA VAL A 22 20.07 31.35 9.83
C VAL A 22 19.95 30.22 8.81
N GLY A 23 19.29 30.48 7.67
CA GLY A 23 19.01 29.48 6.65
C GLY A 23 17.76 28.63 6.93
N ILE A 24 17.28 27.94 5.89
CA ILE A 24 15.99 27.23 5.91
C ILE A 24 15.95 26.13 6.97
N LEU A 25 16.99 25.29 7.08
CA LEU A 25 16.99 24.16 8.02
C LEU A 25 16.85 24.62 9.47
N GLU A 26 17.65 25.60 9.85
CA GLU A 26 17.72 26.08 11.23
C GLU A 26 16.46 26.85 11.61
N ALA A 27 15.95 27.69 10.70
CA ALA A 27 14.68 28.36 10.92
C ALA A 27 13.51 27.36 11.08
N TRP A 28 13.49 26.30 10.26
CA TRP A 28 12.41 25.31 10.25
C TRP A 28 12.49 24.29 11.40
N SER A 29 13.69 23.96 11.87
CA SER A 29 13.89 23.04 12.99
C SER A 29 13.53 23.67 14.34
N ARG A 30 13.29 24.98 14.36
CA ARG A 30 12.95 25.74 15.55
C ARG A 30 11.67 25.23 16.23
N ARG A 31 11.71 25.06 17.56
CA ARG A 31 10.59 24.55 18.38
C ARG A 31 10.26 25.42 19.60
N ASP A 32 11.12 26.37 19.94
CA ASP A 32 11.01 27.33 21.05
C ASP A 32 10.07 28.52 20.73
N VAL A 33 9.29 28.44 19.66
CA VAL A 33 8.45 29.55 19.16
C VAL A 33 6.96 29.25 19.28
N CYS A 34 6.15 30.30 19.41
CA CYS A 34 4.69 30.14 19.45
C CYS A 34 4.13 29.67 18.09
N LYS A 35 2.89 29.16 18.10
CA LYS A 35 2.22 28.65 16.89
C LYS A 35 2.18 29.66 15.74
N THR A 36 1.90 30.94 16.06
CA THR A 36 1.83 32.02 15.07
C THR A 36 3.19 32.28 14.42
N PHE A 37 4.27 32.32 15.20
CA PHE A 37 5.61 32.53 14.66
C PHE A 37 6.04 31.33 13.79
N ASN A 38 5.77 30.11 14.25
CA ASN A 38 6.02 28.90 13.47
C ASN A 38 5.24 28.89 12.13
N TYR A 39 3.99 29.39 12.14
CA TYR A 39 3.21 29.56 10.92
C TYR A 39 3.88 30.50 9.92
N PHE A 40 4.39 31.66 10.37
CA PHE A 40 5.09 32.58 9.48
C PHE A 40 6.39 31.99 8.93
N ILE A 41 7.17 31.24 9.74
CA ILE A 41 8.34 30.50 9.25
C ILE A 41 7.92 29.52 8.15
N GLU A 42 6.88 28.73 8.41
CA GLU A 42 6.39 27.74 7.46
C GLU A 42 5.94 28.40 6.15
N TYR A 43 5.21 29.51 6.23
CA TYR A 43 4.78 30.29 5.07
C TYR A 43 5.97 30.87 4.30
N GLU A 44 6.92 31.52 4.97
CA GLU A 44 8.11 32.08 4.33
C GLU A 44 8.90 30.99 3.59
N VAL A 45 9.15 29.85 4.24
CA VAL A 45 9.91 28.75 3.66
C VAL A 45 9.18 28.06 2.51
N LEU A 46 7.89 27.70 2.66
CA LEU A 46 7.18 26.96 1.62
C LEU A 46 6.69 27.85 0.47
N ALA A 47 6.24 29.06 0.77
CA ALA A 47 5.62 29.95 -0.22
C ALA A 47 6.62 30.87 -0.91
N LYS A 48 7.58 31.46 -0.18
CA LYS A 48 8.38 32.59 -0.68
C LYS A 48 9.82 32.24 -1.04
N GLN A 49 10.46 31.26 -0.40
CA GLN A 49 11.85 30.92 -0.68
C GLN A 49 12.06 30.37 -2.12
N PRO A 50 13.08 30.83 -2.87
CA PRO A 50 13.35 30.31 -4.22
C PRO A 50 13.94 28.89 -4.15
N LYS A 51 13.80 28.11 -5.24
CA LYS A 51 14.33 26.73 -5.30
C LYS A 51 15.82 26.63 -4.92
N GLN A 52 16.62 27.62 -5.32
CA GLN A 52 18.06 27.66 -5.04
C GLN A 52 18.38 27.73 -3.54
N ALA A 53 17.49 28.29 -2.72
CA ALA A 53 17.66 28.34 -1.28
C ALA A 53 17.68 26.93 -0.66
N PHE A 54 17.02 25.95 -1.30
CA PHE A 54 17.05 24.55 -0.90
C PHE A 54 18.31 23.80 -1.37
N TYR A 55 19.11 24.34 -2.29
CA TYR A 55 20.34 23.69 -2.78
C TYR A 55 21.56 23.91 -1.87
N ARG A 56 21.58 25.02 -1.13
CA ARG A 56 22.57 25.27 -0.06
C ARG A 56 22.35 24.37 1.15
N THR A 57 21.23 23.67 1.15
CA THR A 57 20.89 22.61 2.07
C THR A 57 21.09 21.26 1.35
N PRO A 58 21.69 20.22 1.94
CA PRO A 58 21.85 18.94 1.26
C PRO A 58 20.48 18.44 0.72
N PRO A 59 20.37 18.17 -0.60
CA PRO A 59 19.08 18.11 -1.31
C PRO A 59 18.17 16.93 -0.93
N LYS A 60 18.66 15.96 -0.14
CA LYS A 60 17.89 14.77 0.25
C LYS A 60 17.00 14.92 1.50
N PHE A 61 16.98 16.07 2.19
CA PHE A 61 16.38 16.09 3.54
C PHE A 61 15.18 17.01 3.78
N ILE A 62 15.03 18.17 3.10
CA ILE A 62 13.87 19.05 3.37
C ILE A 62 12.61 18.58 2.62
N LEU A 63 12.61 18.65 1.29
CA LEU A 63 11.40 18.35 0.49
C LEU A 63 11.02 16.86 0.56
N GLN A 64 12.01 15.96 0.64
CA GLN A 64 11.83 14.52 0.85
C GLN A 64 11.29 14.19 2.24
N GLY A 65 11.73 14.93 3.27
CA GLY A 65 11.28 14.77 4.65
C GLY A 65 9.96 15.47 4.97
N LEU A 66 9.33 16.15 4.01
CA LEU A 66 8.06 16.82 4.26
C LEU A 66 6.94 15.80 4.50
N THR A 67 6.25 15.97 5.63
CA THR A 67 4.94 15.34 5.85
C THR A 67 3.99 15.62 4.68
N HIS A 68 3.01 14.75 4.44
CA HIS A 68 2.03 14.91 3.36
C HIS A 68 1.35 16.30 3.39
N SER A 69 0.93 16.78 4.57
CA SER A 69 0.31 18.10 4.75
C SER A 69 1.23 19.25 4.31
N LYS A 70 2.53 19.14 4.56
CA LYS A 70 3.51 20.16 4.18
C LYS A 70 3.81 20.13 2.67
N ARG A 71 3.81 18.95 2.06
CA ARG A 71 3.90 18.79 0.60
C ARG A 71 2.70 19.42 -0.11
N MET A 72 1.50 19.23 0.43
CA MET A 72 0.27 19.86 -0.04
C MET A 72 0.39 21.40 -0.03
N LYS A 73 0.73 21.99 1.12
CA LYS A 73 0.89 23.45 1.24
C LYS A 73 1.95 23.99 0.30
N TYR A 74 3.09 23.31 0.19
CA TYR A 74 4.14 23.68 -0.75
C TYR A 74 3.61 23.74 -2.18
N LEU A 75 2.92 22.69 -2.64
CA LEU A 75 2.38 22.64 -3.99
C LEU A 75 1.31 23.72 -4.23
N GLN A 76 0.39 23.92 -3.28
CA GLN A 76 -0.63 24.97 -3.34
C GLN A 76 -0.01 26.36 -3.49
N TYR A 77 1.00 26.70 -2.68
CA TYR A 77 1.68 28.00 -2.80
C TYR A 77 2.42 28.14 -4.13
N ARG A 78 3.05 27.07 -4.64
CA ARG A 78 3.78 27.10 -5.91
C ARG A 78 2.87 27.20 -7.14
N ILE A 79 1.66 26.67 -7.07
CA ILE A 79 0.63 26.86 -8.10
C ILE A 79 0.21 28.34 -8.16
N GLN A 80 0.21 29.08 -7.05
CA GLN A 80 -0.08 30.52 -7.04
C GLN A 80 1.15 31.36 -7.42
N GLN A 81 2.32 31.06 -6.86
CA GLN A 81 3.58 31.78 -7.09
C GLN A 81 4.75 30.80 -7.33
N PRO A 82 5.26 30.63 -8.56
CA PRO A 82 6.19 29.55 -8.89
C PRO A 82 7.58 29.71 -8.26
N ASN A 83 8.06 30.94 -8.04
CA ASN A 83 9.33 31.26 -7.39
C ASN A 83 10.53 30.38 -7.84
N ASN A 84 10.73 30.28 -9.17
CA ASN A 84 11.77 29.48 -9.83
C ASN A 84 11.72 27.96 -9.54
N ALA A 85 10.58 27.42 -9.07
CA ALA A 85 10.34 25.98 -8.99
C ALA A 85 10.39 25.36 -10.39
N PRO A 86 10.94 24.13 -10.54
CA PRO A 86 11.04 23.48 -11.83
C PRO A 86 9.61 23.12 -12.30
N PRO A 87 9.15 23.58 -13.47
CA PRO A 87 7.75 24.01 -13.53
C PRO A 87 6.79 23.01 -14.18
N VAL A 88 7.16 21.74 -14.35
CA VAL A 88 6.28 20.84 -15.12
C VAL A 88 4.94 20.67 -14.41
N ILE A 89 4.93 20.32 -13.13
CA ILE A 89 3.66 20.05 -12.42
C ILE A 89 2.97 21.31 -11.95
N SER A 90 3.68 22.27 -11.35
CA SER A 90 3.02 23.48 -10.84
C SER A 90 2.45 24.36 -11.96
N LEU A 91 3.09 24.43 -13.13
CA LEU A 91 2.51 25.15 -14.27
C LEU A 91 1.42 24.33 -14.96
N LYS A 92 1.57 23.01 -15.11
CA LYS A 92 0.53 22.15 -15.69
C LYS A 92 -0.74 22.17 -14.83
N LEU A 93 -0.63 22.02 -13.51
CA LEU A 93 -1.75 22.17 -12.57
C LEU A 93 -2.37 23.57 -12.60
N ARG A 94 -1.56 24.62 -12.75
CA ARG A 94 -2.07 25.99 -12.93
C ARG A 94 -2.85 26.13 -14.25
N GLY A 95 -2.33 25.58 -15.35
CA GLY A 95 -2.99 25.58 -16.66
C GLY A 95 -4.31 24.83 -16.63
N ILE A 96 -4.31 23.63 -16.04
CA ILE A 96 -5.51 22.81 -15.81
C ILE A 96 -6.54 23.61 -15.01
N ASN A 97 -6.14 24.19 -13.89
CA ASN A 97 -7.05 24.95 -13.03
C ASN A 97 -7.63 26.18 -13.76
N ALA A 98 -6.81 26.89 -14.54
CA ALA A 98 -7.27 28.04 -15.33
C ALA A 98 -8.29 27.63 -16.40
N GLU A 99 -8.06 26.52 -17.11
CA GLU A 99 -9.02 26.01 -18.09
C GLU A 99 -10.36 25.61 -17.49
N ILE A 100 -10.35 24.98 -16.32
CA ILE A 100 -11.56 24.53 -15.61
C ILE A 100 -12.39 25.75 -15.18
N VAL A 101 -11.76 26.73 -14.52
CA VAL A 101 -12.44 27.95 -14.06
C VAL A 101 -13.04 28.73 -15.24
N VAL A 102 -12.31 28.89 -16.35
CA VAL A 102 -12.81 29.60 -17.54
C VAL A 102 -13.99 28.86 -18.18
N LYS A 103 -13.92 27.52 -18.30
CA LYS A 103 -14.99 26.72 -18.92
C LYS A 103 -16.27 26.66 -18.09
N LEU A 104 -16.19 26.90 -16.77
CA LEU A 104 -17.34 26.83 -15.86
C LEU A 104 -18.08 28.16 -15.68
N GLN A 105 -17.55 29.29 -16.17
CA GLN A 105 -18.11 30.63 -15.91
C GLN A 105 -18.25 30.97 -14.41
N GLU A 106 -17.56 30.24 -13.54
CA GLU A 106 -17.63 30.37 -12.09
C GLU A 106 -16.47 31.25 -11.61
N ASN A 107 -16.70 32.57 -11.59
CA ASN A 107 -15.70 33.57 -11.16
C ASN A 107 -15.61 33.72 -9.62
N GLU A 108 -15.93 32.68 -8.84
CA GLU A 108 -15.79 32.73 -7.37
C GLU A 108 -14.42 32.24 -6.94
N GLY A 109 -13.61 33.11 -6.33
CA GLY A 109 -12.25 32.78 -5.87
C GLY A 109 -12.18 31.59 -4.89
N HIS A 110 -13.28 31.31 -4.17
CA HIS A 110 -13.37 30.17 -3.26
C HIS A 110 -13.39 28.81 -4.00
N LEU A 111 -14.07 28.72 -5.14
CA LEU A 111 -14.09 27.51 -5.97
C LEU A 111 -12.71 27.21 -6.55
N GLN A 112 -11.99 28.25 -6.96
CA GLN A 112 -10.61 28.12 -7.46
C GLN A 112 -9.65 27.52 -6.42
N GLU A 113 -9.81 27.89 -5.14
CA GLU A 113 -9.01 27.33 -4.05
C GLU A 113 -9.37 25.87 -3.77
N GLN A 114 -10.66 25.53 -3.81
CA GLN A 114 -11.12 24.14 -3.67
C GLN A 114 -10.58 23.24 -4.79
N TYR A 115 -10.64 23.70 -6.04
CA TYR A 115 -10.11 22.96 -7.19
C TYR A 115 -8.59 22.81 -7.12
N THR A 116 -7.88 23.88 -6.76
CA THR A 116 -6.42 23.80 -6.53
C THR A 116 -6.10 22.75 -5.48
N THR A 117 -6.90 22.67 -4.42
CA THR A 117 -6.70 21.70 -3.35
C THR A 117 -6.95 20.27 -3.84
N ALA A 118 -8.06 20.03 -4.54
CA ALA A 118 -8.38 18.71 -5.11
C ALA A 118 -7.29 18.23 -6.09
N LEU A 119 -6.83 19.11 -6.98
CA LEU A 119 -5.74 18.82 -7.94
C LEU A 119 -4.42 18.50 -7.23
N CYS A 120 -4.08 19.24 -6.18
CA CYS A 120 -2.90 18.94 -5.36
C CYS A 120 -3.01 17.57 -4.67
N ILE A 121 -4.19 17.23 -4.14
CA ILE A 121 -4.45 15.93 -3.50
C ILE A 121 -4.23 14.82 -4.52
N ALA A 122 -4.85 14.92 -5.70
CA ALA A 122 -4.71 13.92 -6.75
C ALA A 122 -3.24 13.75 -7.18
N ALA A 123 -2.53 14.85 -7.46
CA ALA A 123 -1.13 14.80 -7.87
C ALA A 123 -0.21 14.15 -6.83
N LEU A 124 -0.37 14.50 -5.55
CA LEU A 124 0.47 13.96 -4.46
C LEU A 124 0.07 12.55 -4.03
N THR A 125 -1.20 12.18 -4.20
CA THR A 125 -1.67 10.80 -3.99
C THR A 125 -1.14 9.89 -5.09
N ASP A 126 -1.10 10.37 -6.34
CA ASP A 126 -0.57 9.60 -7.44
C ASP A 126 0.94 9.40 -7.34
N ASN A 127 1.69 10.49 -7.19
CA ASN A 127 3.14 10.47 -7.09
C ASN A 127 3.62 11.41 -5.98
N PRO A 128 3.87 10.89 -4.76
CA PRO A 128 4.33 11.73 -3.65
C PRO A 128 5.73 12.32 -3.88
N GLY A 129 6.52 11.74 -4.81
CA GLY A 129 7.84 12.20 -5.23
C GLY A 129 7.81 13.22 -6.37
N ILE A 130 6.62 13.61 -6.85
CA ILE A 130 6.44 14.53 -7.97
C ILE A 130 7.08 15.90 -7.72
N LEU A 131 7.19 16.31 -6.46
CA LEU A 131 7.87 17.55 -6.03
C LEU A 131 9.40 17.53 -6.24
N LEU A 132 9.97 16.35 -6.45
CA LEU A 132 11.41 16.10 -6.57
C LEU A 132 11.82 15.86 -8.02
N ARG A 133 10.86 15.64 -8.92
CA ARG A 133 11.10 15.40 -10.34
C ARG A 133 11.51 16.72 -10.99
N GLY A 134 12.83 16.94 -11.05
CA GLY A 134 13.45 17.96 -11.87
C GLY A 134 14.45 17.30 -12.79
N TYR A 135 14.01 16.79 -13.94
CA TYR A 135 14.94 16.54 -15.03
C TYR A 135 15.26 17.88 -15.68
N GLY A 136 16.18 18.61 -15.04
CA GLY A 136 17.00 19.55 -15.77
C GLY A 136 18.19 18.76 -16.31
N THR A 137 18.50 18.93 -17.59
CA THR A 137 19.87 18.68 -18.06
C THR A 137 20.86 19.42 -17.14
N ARG A 138 22.12 18.99 -17.13
CA ARG A 138 23.21 19.60 -16.33
C ARG A 138 23.34 21.13 -16.52
N ASP A 139 22.68 21.68 -17.53
CA ASP A 139 22.86 23.04 -18.03
C ASP A 139 21.67 23.95 -17.65
N GLY A 140 20.65 23.43 -16.95
CA GLY A 140 19.55 24.24 -16.41
C GLY A 140 18.54 24.74 -17.44
N THR A 141 18.61 24.27 -18.69
CA THR A 141 17.61 24.53 -19.73
C THR A 141 16.50 23.48 -19.69
N TRP A 142 15.26 23.94 -19.59
CA TRP A 142 14.06 23.10 -19.66
C TRP A 142 13.62 23.05 -21.12
N GLN A 143 13.73 21.89 -21.76
CA GLN A 143 13.04 21.66 -23.03
C GLN A 143 11.63 21.17 -22.70
N TYR A 144 10.66 22.05 -22.92
CA TYR A 144 9.28 21.65 -23.10
C TYR A 144 9.15 21.26 -24.56
N ASP A 145 8.61 20.08 -24.85
CA ASP A 145 7.97 19.90 -26.15
C ASP A 145 6.71 20.78 -26.12
N ASP A 146 6.59 21.71 -27.06
CA ASP A 146 5.52 22.71 -27.21
C ASP A 146 4.13 22.09 -27.54
N GLU A 147 3.93 20.80 -27.28
CA GLU A 147 2.67 20.09 -27.52
C GLU A 147 1.71 20.28 -26.33
N GLU A 148 0.69 21.11 -26.53
CA GLU A 148 -0.48 21.36 -25.66
C GLU A 148 -0.22 21.38 -24.13
N ILE A 149 -0.15 22.58 -23.54
CA ILE A 149 0.10 22.80 -22.09
C ILE A 149 -0.82 21.94 -21.18
N VAL A 150 -2.01 21.59 -21.66
CA VAL A 150 -2.98 20.72 -20.99
C VAL A 150 -3.58 19.76 -22.02
N SER A 151 -3.35 18.45 -21.85
CA SER A 151 -3.94 17.42 -22.71
C SER A 151 -5.40 17.13 -22.34
N ASN A 152 -6.13 16.40 -23.18
CA ASN A 152 -7.47 15.91 -22.82
C ASN A 152 -7.45 14.95 -21.63
N VAL A 153 -6.42 14.11 -21.52
CA VAL A 153 -6.20 13.22 -20.36
C VAL A 153 -6.11 14.04 -19.08
N ASP A 154 -5.37 15.16 -19.10
CA ASP A 154 -5.26 16.06 -17.96
C ASP A 154 -6.62 16.67 -17.58
N ARG A 155 -7.43 17.07 -18.57
CA ARG A 155 -8.77 17.63 -18.37
C ARG A 155 -9.71 16.61 -17.75
N ILE A 156 -9.69 15.36 -18.24
CA ILE A 156 -10.51 14.27 -17.72
C ILE A 156 -10.09 13.93 -16.30
N ALA A 157 -8.80 13.71 -16.04
CA ALA A 157 -8.28 13.42 -14.70
C ALA A 157 -8.61 14.54 -13.71
N ALA A 158 -8.52 15.80 -14.14
CA ALA A 158 -8.85 16.94 -13.32
C ALA A 158 -10.35 17.00 -12.97
N ALA A 159 -11.23 16.89 -13.97
CA ALA A 159 -12.68 16.86 -13.75
C ALA A 159 -13.09 15.69 -12.83
N ALA A 160 -12.45 14.53 -13.02
CA ALA A 160 -12.65 13.36 -12.18
C ALA A 160 -12.24 13.63 -10.72
N SER A 161 -11.06 14.23 -10.51
CA SER A 161 -10.51 14.53 -9.18
C SER A 161 -11.25 15.62 -8.41
N ILE A 162 -11.91 16.54 -9.11
CA ILE A 162 -12.69 17.63 -8.54
C ILE A 162 -14.15 17.21 -8.30
N GLY A 163 -14.62 16.17 -8.98
CA GLY A 163 -16.00 15.72 -8.90
C GLY A 163 -16.95 16.48 -9.81
N ASP A 164 -16.46 17.16 -10.86
CA ASP A 164 -17.32 17.84 -11.83
C ASP A 164 -17.89 16.83 -12.82
N GLU A 165 -19.06 16.29 -12.47
CA GLU A 165 -19.72 15.25 -13.27
C GLU A 165 -20.12 15.71 -14.66
N ARG A 166 -20.45 17.00 -14.83
CA ARG A 166 -20.90 17.54 -16.12
C ARG A 166 -19.72 17.67 -17.07
N ALA A 167 -18.61 18.25 -16.61
CA ALA A 167 -17.40 18.34 -17.40
C ALA A 167 -16.84 16.95 -17.70
N LEU A 168 -16.79 16.06 -16.69
CA LEU A 168 -16.29 14.71 -16.85
C LEU A 168 -17.09 13.95 -17.91
N ARG A 169 -18.43 13.96 -17.82
CA ARG A 169 -19.31 13.31 -18.81
C ARG A 169 -19.07 13.84 -20.22
N ARG A 170 -18.96 15.16 -20.39
CA ARG A 170 -18.72 15.77 -21.69
C ARG A 170 -17.35 15.36 -22.27
N LEU A 171 -16.31 15.38 -21.45
CA LEU A 171 -14.94 15.07 -21.89
C LEU A 171 -14.80 13.61 -22.27
N ILE A 172 -15.32 12.70 -21.43
CA ILE A 172 -15.31 11.25 -21.69
C ILE A 172 -16.10 10.90 -22.97
N LEU A 173 -17.22 11.57 -23.25
CA LEU A 173 -17.99 11.32 -24.47
C LEU A 173 -17.22 11.71 -25.74
N ASN A 174 -16.40 12.76 -25.67
CA ASN A 174 -15.62 13.25 -26.81
C ASN A 174 -14.31 12.46 -27.00
N HIS A 175 -13.69 12.05 -25.90
CA HIS A 175 -12.40 11.35 -25.87
C HIS A 175 -12.46 10.14 -24.93
N PRO A 176 -13.15 9.05 -25.34
CA PRO A 176 -13.44 7.94 -24.45
C PRO A 176 -12.21 7.08 -24.12
N MET A 177 -11.21 6.99 -25.00
CA MET A 177 -10.00 6.18 -24.76
C MET A 177 -9.01 6.87 -23.81
N ASP A 178 -9.03 8.20 -23.73
CA ASP A 178 -8.15 8.99 -22.86
C ASP A 178 -8.34 8.69 -21.36
N VAL A 179 -9.40 7.95 -20.96
CA VAL A 179 -9.58 7.47 -19.58
C VAL A 179 -8.56 6.40 -19.18
N LEU A 180 -7.96 5.72 -20.18
CA LEU A 180 -6.94 4.69 -20.00
C LEU A 180 -5.54 5.26 -20.06
N GLU A 181 -5.38 6.51 -20.49
CA GLU A 181 -4.09 7.16 -20.57
C GLU A 181 -3.69 7.81 -19.23
N ARG A 182 -2.39 7.98 -19.03
CA ARG A 182 -1.85 8.52 -17.77
C ARG A 182 -1.52 10.00 -17.92
N SER A 183 -2.13 10.85 -17.09
CA SER A 183 -1.68 12.23 -16.90
C SER A 183 -0.35 12.26 -16.16
N ASP A 184 0.62 13.01 -16.66
CA ASP A 184 1.92 13.23 -15.99
C ASP A 184 1.77 13.85 -14.60
N ALA A 185 0.70 14.63 -14.40
CA ALA A 185 0.47 15.40 -13.19
C ALA A 185 -0.50 14.71 -12.23
N LEU A 186 -1.55 14.06 -12.76
CA LEU A 186 -2.69 13.56 -11.97
C LEU A 186 -2.82 12.02 -11.99
N GLY A 187 -1.99 11.31 -12.76
CA GLY A 187 -2.11 9.87 -12.94
C GLY A 187 -3.26 9.49 -13.86
N PHE A 188 -3.76 8.26 -13.72
CA PHE A 188 -4.93 7.82 -14.49
C PHE A 188 -6.20 8.53 -14.00
N PRO A 189 -7.14 8.90 -14.89
CA PRO A 189 -8.39 9.53 -14.49
C PRO A 189 -9.19 8.78 -13.41
N LEU A 190 -9.17 7.45 -13.44
CA LEU A 190 -9.78 6.63 -12.39
C LEU A 190 -9.10 6.82 -11.03
N GLN A 191 -7.77 6.83 -10.99
CA GLN A 191 -7.00 7.10 -9.77
C GLN A 191 -7.22 8.52 -9.25
N ALA A 192 -7.36 9.49 -10.16
CA ALA A 192 -7.64 10.88 -9.82
C ALA A 192 -9.03 11.02 -9.18
N ALA A 193 -10.06 10.34 -9.71
CA ALA A 193 -11.41 10.30 -9.11
C ALA A 193 -11.38 9.73 -7.68
N VAL A 194 -10.62 8.66 -7.48
CA VAL A 194 -10.45 7.99 -6.19
C VAL A 194 -9.73 8.90 -5.20
N ALA A 195 -8.66 9.56 -5.63
CA ALA A 195 -7.90 10.50 -4.79
C ALA A 195 -8.77 11.70 -4.34
N GLY A 196 -9.67 12.17 -5.20
CA GLY A 196 -10.67 13.20 -4.87
C GLY A 196 -11.80 12.70 -3.96
N GLY A 197 -12.00 11.39 -3.84
CA GLY A 197 -13.08 10.80 -3.04
C GLY A 197 -14.47 10.87 -3.71
N HIS A 198 -14.53 11.07 -5.03
CA HIS A 198 -15.79 11.31 -5.74
C HIS A 198 -16.39 10.02 -6.31
N MET A 199 -17.30 9.40 -5.54
CA MET A 199 -17.98 8.14 -5.90
C MET A 199 -18.66 8.19 -7.28
N ALA A 200 -19.30 9.32 -7.61
CA ALA A 200 -19.99 9.49 -8.89
C ALA A 200 -19.02 9.54 -10.07
N SER A 201 -17.87 10.24 -9.92
CA SER A 201 -16.78 10.25 -10.90
C SER A 201 -16.23 8.86 -11.15
N VAL A 202 -15.94 8.11 -10.07
CA VAL A 202 -15.48 6.72 -10.17
C VAL A 202 -16.49 5.88 -10.96
N LYS A 203 -17.77 5.93 -10.58
CA LYS A 203 -18.82 5.18 -11.28
C LYS A 203 -18.94 5.55 -12.76
N MET A 204 -18.88 6.83 -13.11
CA MET A 204 -18.95 7.26 -14.52
C MET A 204 -17.79 6.74 -15.36
N VAL A 205 -16.58 6.70 -14.80
CA VAL A 205 -15.40 6.15 -15.49
C VAL A 205 -15.55 4.63 -15.64
N LEU A 206 -15.93 3.92 -14.57
CA LEU A 206 -16.14 2.46 -14.61
C LEU A 206 -17.27 2.04 -15.57
N ASP A 207 -18.37 2.80 -15.63
CA ASP A 207 -19.51 2.55 -16.53
C ASP A 207 -19.16 2.77 -18.03
N LEU A 208 -17.98 3.31 -18.32
CA LEU A 208 -17.49 3.48 -19.69
C LEU A 208 -16.77 2.24 -20.20
N PHE A 209 -15.95 1.59 -19.37
CA PHE A 209 -15.09 0.46 -19.78
C PHE A 209 -15.82 -0.67 -20.53
N PRO A 210 -17.03 -1.11 -20.17
CA PRO A 210 -17.73 -2.18 -20.90
C PRO A 210 -18.17 -1.76 -22.30
N LYS A 211 -18.17 -0.46 -22.59
CA LYS A 211 -18.56 0.13 -23.88
C LYS A 211 -17.35 0.37 -24.78
N LEU A 212 -16.15 0.27 -24.24
CA LEU A 212 -14.91 0.42 -25.00
C LEU A 212 -14.54 -0.91 -25.65
N LYS A 213 -13.91 -0.82 -26.83
CA LYS A 213 -13.26 -1.97 -27.46
C LYS A 213 -11.79 -1.90 -27.07
N LEU A 214 -11.42 -2.65 -26.04
CA LEU A 214 -10.07 -2.68 -25.50
C LEU A 214 -9.23 -3.68 -26.30
N ASP A 215 -8.02 -3.26 -26.68
CA ASP A 215 -6.97 -4.19 -27.11
C ASP A 215 -6.14 -4.70 -25.91
N ASP A 216 -5.10 -5.47 -26.19
CA ASP A 216 -4.24 -6.04 -25.14
C ASP A 216 -3.50 -4.94 -24.36
N LEU A 217 -3.09 -3.85 -25.03
CA LEU A 217 -2.38 -2.74 -24.39
C LEU A 217 -3.34 -1.94 -23.49
N ASP A 218 -4.55 -1.66 -23.98
CA ASP A 218 -5.61 -1.00 -23.25
C ASP A 218 -5.99 -1.77 -21.97
N THR A 219 -6.00 -3.11 -22.05
CA THR A 219 -6.30 -3.99 -20.91
C THR A 219 -5.21 -3.86 -19.83
N VAL A 220 -3.94 -3.84 -20.23
CA VAL A 220 -2.82 -3.61 -19.31
C VAL A 220 -2.89 -2.21 -18.67
N GLN A 221 -3.27 -1.17 -19.42
CA GLN A 221 -3.43 0.17 -18.86
C GLN A 221 -4.57 0.23 -17.83
N LEU A 222 -5.69 -0.45 -18.11
CA LEU A 222 -6.81 -0.56 -17.19
C LEU A 222 -6.42 -1.29 -15.90
N GLU A 223 -5.68 -2.41 -16.00
CA GLU A 223 -5.13 -3.12 -14.85
C GLU A 223 -4.25 -2.19 -14.02
N LEU A 224 -3.24 -1.54 -14.61
CA LEU A 224 -2.37 -0.59 -13.90
C LEU A 224 -3.14 0.57 -13.23
N ALA A 225 -4.20 1.05 -13.87
CA ALA A 225 -5.08 2.07 -13.30
C ALA A 225 -5.76 1.54 -12.03
N LEU A 226 -6.33 0.33 -12.08
CA LEU A 226 -7.02 -0.33 -10.97
C LEU A 226 -6.07 -0.76 -9.84
N GLU A 227 -4.90 -1.32 -10.15
CA GLU A 227 -3.91 -1.68 -9.13
C GLU A 227 -3.50 -0.45 -8.29
N GLY A 228 -3.27 0.69 -8.96
CA GLY A 228 -2.94 1.92 -8.25
C GLY A 228 -4.10 2.44 -7.39
N VAL A 229 -5.35 2.17 -7.77
CA VAL A 229 -6.52 2.46 -6.92
C VAL A 229 -6.48 1.61 -5.65
N VAL A 230 -6.27 0.31 -5.76
CA VAL A 230 -6.16 -0.62 -4.62
C VAL A 230 -5.08 -0.18 -3.63
N ARG A 231 -3.88 0.12 -4.14
CA ARG A 231 -2.74 0.53 -3.31
C ARG A 231 -2.99 1.85 -2.55
N LYS A 232 -3.74 2.79 -3.14
CA LYS A 232 -3.90 4.16 -2.63
C LYS A 232 -5.20 4.40 -1.87
N THR A 233 -6.25 3.61 -2.11
CA THR A 233 -7.58 3.84 -1.53
C THR A 233 -7.58 3.60 -0.03
N LYS A 234 -8.22 4.52 0.70
CA LYS A 234 -8.53 4.40 2.13
C LYS A 234 -10.04 4.36 2.41
N ASN A 235 -10.83 4.49 1.35
CA ASN A 235 -12.28 4.52 1.44
C ASN A 235 -12.84 3.14 1.06
N HIS A 236 -13.34 2.40 2.05
CA HIS A 236 -13.87 1.06 1.83
C HIS A 236 -15.16 1.05 1.04
N ASP A 237 -16.00 2.08 1.18
CA ASP A 237 -17.25 2.18 0.41
C ASP A 237 -16.95 2.45 -1.07
N MET A 238 -15.82 3.12 -1.35
CA MET A 238 -15.30 3.28 -2.70
C MET A 238 -14.78 1.96 -3.29
N MET A 239 -14.05 1.17 -2.49
CA MET A 239 -13.62 -0.17 -2.92
C MET A 239 -14.81 -1.09 -3.20
N GLU A 240 -15.84 -1.07 -2.35
CA GLU A 240 -17.09 -1.83 -2.57
C GLU A 240 -17.73 -1.46 -3.91
N LEU A 241 -17.88 -0.17 -4.20
CA LEU A 241 -18.41 0.31 -5.48
C LEU A 241 -17.58 -0.19 -6.68
N ILE A 242 -16.24 -0.15 -6.56
CA ILE A 242 -15.35 -0.61 -7.62
C ILE A 242 -15.55 -2.12 -7.85
N PHE A 243 -15.57 -2.93 -6.80
CA PHE A 243 -15.81 -4.37 -6.90
C PHE A 243 -17.18 -4.68 -7.51
N GLU A 244 -18.24 -4.02 -7.06
CA GLU A 244 -19.59 -4.21 -7.64
C GLU A 244 -19.64 -3.88 -9.14
N CYS A 245 -18.96 -2.82 -9.56
CA CYS A 245 -18.90 -2.41 -10.96
C CYS A 245 -18.08 -3.40 -11.80
N LEU A 246 -16.88 -3.77 -11.35
CA LEU A 246 -15.99 -4.70 -12.05
C LEU A 246 -16.59 -6.11 -12.13
N GLY A 247 -17.17 -6.62 -11.05
CA GLY A 247 -17.76 -7.97 -11.01
C GLY A 247 -18.92 -8.15 -12.00
N LYS A 248 -19.62 -7.06 -12.35
CA LYS A 248 -20.70 -7.08 -13.36
C LYS A 248 -20.20 -7.03 -14.80
N THR A 249 -18.98 -6.53 -15.02
CA THR A 249 -18.58 -6.05 -16.35
C THR A 249 -17.26 -6.62 -16.87
N HIS A 250 -16.31 -6.95 -15.99
CA HIS A 250 -14.95 -7.35 -16.34
C HIS A 250 -14.48 -8.50 -15.42
N THR A 251 -15.08 -9.68 -15.55
CA THR A 251 -14.83 -10.83 -14.66
C THR A 251 -13.37 -11.32 -14.64
N ALA A 252 -12.65 -11.19 -15.76
CA ALA A 252 -11.23 -11.56 -15.84
C ALA A 252 -10.34 -10.63 -14.99
N ILE A 253 -10.48 -9.31 -15.17
CA ILE A 253 -9.73 -8.29 -14.42
C ILE A 253 -10.15 -8.28 -12.95
N TYR A 254 -11.44 -8.53 -12.69
CA TYR A 254 -11.98 -8.59 -11.33
C TYR A 254 -11.23 -9.57 -10.43
N ALA A 255 -10.89 -10.77 -10.92
CA ALA A 255 -10.15 -11.76 -10.14
C ALA A 255 -8.76 -11.25 -9.73
N SER A 256 -7.99 -10.71 -10.68
CA SER A 256 -6.66 -10.15 -10.42
C SER A 256 -6.70 -8.99 -9.42
N ILE A 257 -7.68 -8.09 -9.56
CA ILE A 257 -7.84 -6.95 -8.65
C ILE A 257 -8.28 -7.39 -7.25
N VAL A 258 -9.12 -8.42 -7.13
CA VAL A 258 -9.52 -9.00 -5.84
C VAL A 258 -8.31 -9.61 -5.13
N GLU A 259 -7.47 -10.34 -5.85
CA GLU A 259 -6.23 -10.95 -5.34
C GLU A 259 -5.21 -9.89 -4.88
N GLU A 260 -4.91 -8.89 -5.70
CA GLU A 260 -4.00 -7.82 -5.30
C GLU A 260 -4.54 -6.98 -4.13
N SER A 261 -5.86 -6.76 -4.10
CA SER A 261 -6.53 -6.10 -2.99
C SER A 261 -6.38 -6.87 -1.70
N TRP A 262 -6.39 -8.19 -1.77
CA TRP A 262 -6.22 -9.07 -0.62
C TRP A 262 -4.84 -8.93 0.00
N GLU A 263 -3.78 -9.06 -0.80
CA GLU A 263 -2.40 -8.89 -0.33
C GLU A 263 -2.17 -7.50 0.28
N THR A 264 -2.65 -6.46 -0.41
CA THR A 264 -2.53 -5.08 0.07
C THR A 264 -3.25 -4.86 1.40
N ALA A 265 -4.45 -5.44 1.56
CA ALA A 265 -5.24 -5.32 2.77
C ALA A 265 -4.60 -6.11 3.93
N LEU A 266 -4.03 -7.28 3.67
CA LEU A 266 -3.26 -8.06 4.65
C LEU A 266 -2.05 -7.29 5.16
N TYR A 267 -1.23 -6.74 4.25
CA TYR A 267 -0.04 -5.99 4.59
C TYR A 267 -0.35 -4.74 5.45
N LYS A 268 -1.47 -4.07 5.16
CA LYS A 268 -1.93 -2.89 5.91
C LYS A 268 -2.69 -3.24 7.20
N GLU A 269 -2.95 -4.53 7.44
CA GLU A 269 -3.83 -5.02 8.51
C GLU A 269 -5.23 -4.39 8.46
N ASP A 270 -5.72 -4.08 7.25
CA ASP A 270 -7.00 -3.41 7.05
C ASP A 270 -8.16 -4.40 7.12
N ARG A 271 -8.63 -4.62 8.34
CA ARG A 271 -9.72 -5.55 8.63
C ARG A 271 -11.00 -5.24 7.83
N ARG A 272 -11.37 -3.98 7.62
CA ARG A 272 -12.63 -3.67 6.93
C ARG A 272 -12.51 -3.92 5.43
N LEU A 273 -11.35 -3.63 4.83
CA LEU A 273 -11.09 -3.99 3.44
C LEU A 273 -11.01 -5.51 3.25
N LEU A 274 -10.32 -6.25 4.14
CA LEU A 274 -10.30 -7.72 4.12
C LEU A 274 -11.71 -8.32 4.17
N ASN A 275 -12.57 -7.78 5.05
CA ASN A 275 -13.95 -8.22 5.15
C ASN A 275 -14.76 -8.00 3.85
N THR A 276 -14.51 -6.86 3.21
CA THR A 276 -15.12 -6.48 1.94
C THR A 276 -14.70 -7.48 0.86
N ILE A 277 -13.38 -7.70 0.72
CA ILE A 277 -12.82 -8.63 -0.26
C ILE A 277 -13.34 -10.06 -0.03
N LEU A 278 -13.42 -10.54 1.22
CA LEU A 278 -14.00 -11.85 1.53
C LEU A 278 -15.42 -11.99 0.98
N ASN A 279 -16.26 -10.95 1.05
CA ASN A 279 -17.63 -11.02 0.52
C ASN A 279 -17.65 -11.17 -1.01
N HIS A 280 -16.64 -10.62 -1.67
CA HIS A 280 -16.46 -10.58 -3.11
C HIS A 280 -15.72 -11.80 -3.68
N LEU A 281 -15.04 -12.59 -2.84
CA LEU A 281 -14.40 -13.85 -3.24
C LEU A 281 -15.45 -14.90 -3.65
N PRO A 282 -15.23 -15.63 -4.76
CA PRO A 282 -16.10 -16.74 -5.15
C PRO A 282 -16.05 -17.86 -4.09
N GLN A 283 -17.09 -18.69 -4.08
CA GLN A 283 -17.07 -19.95 -3.33
C GLN A 283 -16.35 -20.99 -4.20
N LEU A 284 -15.22 -21.51 -3.72
CA LEU A 284 -14.51 -22.59 -4.39
C LEU A 284 -15.09 -23.94 -3.95
N GLN A 285 -15.14 -24.89 -4.89
CA GLN A 285 -15.39 -26.30 -4.55
C GLN A 285 -14.09 -26.96 -4.08
N GLU A 286 -14.18 -27.96 -3.19
CA GLU A 286 -12.99 -28.63 -2.62
C GLU A 286 -12.07 -29.26 -3.71
N ASP A 287 -12.62 -29.57 -4.88
CA ASP A 287 -11.91 -30.20 -6.00
C ASP A 287 -11.29 -29.19 -7.01
N GLU A 288 -11.58 -27.89 -6.88
CA GLU A 288 -11.04 -26.81 -7.74
C GLU A 288 -9.67 -26.28 -7.26
N MET A 289 -9.11 -26.88 -6.21
CA MET A 289 -7.82 -26.54 -5.63
C MET A 289 -6.64 -26.99 -6.53
N GLU A 290 -6.45 -26.31 -7.65
CA GLU A 290 -5.17 -26.34 -8.36
C GLU A 290 -4.21 -25.34 -7.72
N LEU A 291 -3.21 -25.84 -6.97
CA LEU A 291 -1.91 -25.23 -6.63
C LEU A 291 -1.84 -23.75 -6.20
N SER A 292 -2.96 -23.11 -5.92
CA SER A 292 -3.11 -21.68 -5.67
C SER A 292 -2.62 -21.29 -4.28
N GLU A 293 -2.13 -20.06 -4.21
CA GLU A 293 -1.25 -19.44 -3.24
C GLU A 293 -1.82 -19.45 -1.80
N ASP A 294 -0.99 -19.28 -0.77
CA ASP A 294 -1.38 -19.35 0.66
C ASP A 294 -2.50 -18.34 1.04
N TRP A 295 -2.90 -17.41 0.16
CA TRP A 295 -3.83 -16.30 0.46
C TRP A 295 -3.47 -15.61 1.79
N GLY A 296 -2.18 -15.62 2.18
CA GLY A 296 -1.70 -15.18 3.48
C GLY A 296 -2.52 -15.69 4.67
N PHE A 297 -2.99 -16.93 4.64
CA PHE A 297 -3.78 -17.52 5.73
C PHE A 297 -3.00 -17.51 7.04
N ASP A 298 -1.70 -17.80 6.95
CA ASP A 298 -0.82 -17.68 8.09
C ASP A 298 -0.73 -16.24 8.63
N GLN A 299 -0.63 -15.24 7.76
CA GLN A 299 -0.61 -13.84 8.12
C GLN A 299 -1.92 -13.42 8.82
N LEU A 300 -3.09 -13.90 8.34
CA LEU A 300 -4.38 -13.70 9.02
C LEU A 300 -4.35 -14.24 10.45
N CYS A 301 -3.87 -15.48 10.63
CA CYS A 301 -3.75 -16.10 11.94
C CYS A 301 -2.76 -15.34 12.83
N ASN A 302 -1.61 -14.93 12.28
CA ASN A 302 -0.56 -14.18 12.99
C ASN A 302 -1.02 -12.78 13.42
N ASN A 303 -1.91 -12.16 12.64
CA ASN A 303 -2.53 -10.85 12.94
C ASN A 303 -3.74 -10.97 13.89
N GLY A 304 -4.16 -12.19 14.23
CA GLY A 304 -5.31 -12.41 15.11
C GLY A 304 -6.68 -12.24 14.42
N PHE A 305 -6.75 -12.36 13.10
CA PHE A 305 -7.98 -12.25 12.32
C PHE A 305 -8.68 -13.61 12.13
N GLY A 306 -8.91 -14.33 13.24
CA GLY A 306 -9.36 -15.72 13.17
C GLY A 306 -10.76 -15.93 12.59
N ASP A 307 -11.65 -14.96 12.74
CA ASP A 307 -12.96 -14.97 12.11
C ASP A 307 -12.88 -14.88 10.58
N MET A 308 -11.86 -14.20 10.05
CA MET A 308 -11.59 -14.08 8.62
C MET A 308 -10.90 -15.34 8.10
N ALA A 309 -9.94 -15.88 8.83
CA ALA A 309 -9.31 -17.16 8.52
C ALA A 309 -10.36 -18.28 8.43
N ARG A 310 -11.31 -18.33 9.38
CA ARG A 310 -12.45 -19.25 9.32
C ARG A 310 -13.27 -19.06 8.04
N ARG A 311 -13.68 -17.83 7.74
CA ARG A 311 -14.51 -17.55 6.55
C ARG A 311 -13.80 -17.86 5.24
N LEU A 312 -12.48 -17.71 5.21
CA LEU A 312 -11.65 -18.09 4.07
C LEU A 312 -11.70 -19.62 3.85
N ILE A 313 -11.53 -20.40 4.92
CA ILE A 313 -11.70 -21.88 4.89
C ILE A 313 -13.12 -22.27 4.47
N GLU A 314 -14.15 -21.63 5.05
CA GLU A 314 -15.56 -21.88 4.71
C GLU A 314 -15.86 -21.61 3.23
N LYS A 315 -15.11 -20.69 2.61
CA LYS A 315 -15.20 -20.39 1.17
C LYS A 315 -14.46 -21.37 0.26
N GLY A 316 -13.81 -22.39 0.82
CA GLY A 316 -13.04 -23.39 0.07
C GLY A 316 -11.56 -23.04 -0.11
N TYR A 317 -11.10 -21.90 0.41
CA TYR A 317 -9.68 -21.52 0.40
C TYR A 317 -8.97 -22.16 1.60
N TYR A 318 -8.82 -23.48 1.51
CA TYR A 318 -8.21 -24.31 2.54
C TYR A 318 -6.74 -24.59 2.24
N ILE A 319 -5.87 -24.44 3.24
CA ILE A 319 -4.46 -24.83 3.13
C ILE A 319 -4.21 -26.03 4.04
N PRO A 320 -3.71 -27.15 3.50
CA PRO A 320 -3.41 -28.33 4.30
C PRO A 320 -2.23 -28.09 5.25
N PRO A 321 -2.18 -28.81 6.40
CA PRO A 321 -1.05 -28.73 7.31
C PRO A 321 0.25 -29.12 6.60
N GLY A 322 1.35 -28.45 6.94
CA GLY A 322 2.68 -28.71 6.37
C GLY A 322 2.96 -28.04 5.01
N ARG A 323 2.01 -27.26 4.46
CA ARG A 323 2.26 -26.38 3.31
C ARG A 323 2.83 -25.01 3.67
N PHE A 324 2.68 -24.59 4.92
CA PHE A 324 3.21 -23.33 5.41
C PHE A 324 4.73 -23.36 5.50
N ASP A 325 5.32 -22.17 5.51
CA ASP A 325 6.72 -22.03 5.87
C ASP A 325 6.99 -22.72 7.23
N PRO A 326 8.12 -23.44 7.38
CA PRO A 326 8.69 -23.90 8.65
C PRO A 326 8.45 -23.05 9.91
N HIS A 327 8.39 -21.73 9.75
CA HIS A 327 8.28 -20.76 10.82
C HIS A 327 6.84 -20.27 11.06
N SER A 328 5.90 -20.77 10.27
CA SER A 328 4.49 -20.40 10.28
C SER A 328 3.65 -21.58 10.78
N ASN A 329 2.90 -21.35 11.87
CA ASN A 329 2.00 -22.36 12.43
C ASN A 329 0.65 -21.69 12.76
N PRO A 330 -0.33 -21.76 11.83
CA PRO A 330 -1.65 -21.14 12.02
C PRO A 330 -2.39 -21.62 13.27
N MET A 331 -2.25 -22.91 13.62
CA MET A 331 -2.86 -23.51 14.80
C MET A 331 -2.33 -22.85 16.09
N LEU A 332 -1.01 -22.67 16.19
CA LEU A 332 -0.41 -21.98 17.34
C LEU A 332 -0.79 -20.50 17.40
N SER A 333 -0.90 -19.83 16.26
CA SER A 333 -1.35 -18.43 16.23
C SER A 333 -2.82 -18.30 16.67
N ALA A 334 -3.70 -19.21 16.23
CA ALA A 334 -5.08 -19.27 16.72
C ALA A 334 -5.14 -19.49 18.25
N ILE A 335 -4.29 -20.38 18.78
CA ILE A 335 -4.17 -20.62 20.23
C ILE A 335 -3.65 -19.36 20.95
N LYS A 336 -2.61 -18.70 20.43
CA LYS A 336 -2.03 -17.47 21.01
C LYS A 336 -3.09 -16.41 21.27
N TYR A 337 -4.00 -16.23 20.30
CA TYR A 337 -5.08 -15.24 20.36
C TYR A 337 -6.38 -15.76 20.99
N GLY A 338 -6.42 -17.01 21.48
CA GLY A 338 -7.59 -17.57 22.14
C GLY A 338 -8.78 -17.83 21.21
N GLN A 339 -8.53 -18.04 19.93
CA GLN A 339 -9.57 -18.16 18.89
C GLN A 339 -10.16 -19.58 18.87
N ALA A 340 -10.97 -19.92 19.87
CA ALA A 340 -11.59 -21.23 20.06
C ALA A 340 -12.24 -21.79 18.78
N ASP A 341 -13.07 -21.00 18.10
CA ASP A 341 -13.76 -21.42 16.87
C ASP A 341 -12.78 -21.80 15.75
N LEU A 342 -11.70 -21.03 15.59
CA LEU A 342 -10.70 -21.31 14.55
C LEU A 342 -9.89 -22.56 14.91
N VAL A 343 -9.55 -22.74 16.20
CA VAL A 343 -8.86 -23.95 16.67
C VAL A 343 -9.70 -25.19 16.38
N THR A 344 -11.00 -25.18 16.71
CA THR A 344 -11.90 -26.30 16.41
C THR A 344 -11.93 -26.59 14.90
N LEU A 345 -12.12 -25.56 14.07
CA LEU A 345 -12.17 -25.72 12.62
C LEU A 345 -10.87 -26.29 12.04
N LEU A 346 -9.71 -25.84 12.52
CA LEU A 346 -8.41 -26.36 12.08
C LEU A 346 -8.26 -27.84 12.42
N ILE A 347 -8.68 -28.27 13.62
CA ILE A 347 -8.67 -29.69 14.03
C ILE A 347 -9.60 -30.51 13.12
N GLU A 348 -10.81 -30.03 12.85
CA GLU A 348 -11.77 -30.68 11.95
C GLU A 348 -11.22 -30.85 10.53
N LYS A 349 -10.43 -29.90 10.05
CA LYS A 349 -9.75 -29.97 8.75
C LYS A 349 -8.45 -30.80 8.77
N GLY A 350 -8.10 -31.40 9.90
CA GLY A 350 -6.99 -32.36 10.03
C GLY A 350 -5.66 -31.75 10.45
N TYR A 351 -5.64 -30.53 11.00
CA TYR A 351 -4.43 -29.98 11.61
C TYR A 351 -4.05 -30.81 12.85
N PRO A 352 -2.76 -31.11 13.06
CA PRO A 352 -2.35 -31.93 14.19
C PRO A 352 -2.57 -31.19 15.51
N VAL A 353 -3.26 -31.83 16.44
CA VAL A 353 -3.55 -31.29 17.78
C VAL A 353 -2.29 -31.04 18.61
N ASP A 354 -1.23 -31.80 18.34
CA ASP A 354 0.06 -31.72 19.02
C ASP A 354 1.15 -31.04 18.15
N ASP A 355 0.82 -30.21 17.14
CA ASP A 355 1.83 -29.59 16.29
C ASP A 355 2.68 -28.51 17.00
N PHE A 356 3.98 -28.41 16.71
CA PHE A 356 4.93 -27.62 17.54
C PHE A 356 5.37 -26.30 16.93
N CYS A 357 5.87 -25.42 17.79
CA CYS A 357 6.44 -24.14 17.40
C CYS A 357 7.85 -24.32 16.79
N GLY A 358 8.01 -23.97 15.51
CA GLY A 358 9.30 -23.88 14.82
C GLY A 358 9.95 -22.49 14.92
N CYS A 359 9.87 -21.82 16.09
CA CYS A 359 10.30 -20.42 16.20
C CYS A 359 11.81 -20.22 15.99
N ARG A 360 12.16 -19.11 15.31
CA ARG A 360 13.52 -18.62 15.01
C ARG A 360 14.34 -18.17 16.22
N CYS A 361 13.77 -18.08 17.43
CA CYS A 361 14.60 -17.87 18.60
C CYS A 361 15.31 -19.20 18.87
N GLY A 362 16.64 -19.23 18.84
CA GLY A 362 17.47 -20.41 19.17
C GLY A 362 17.28 -20.98 20.59
N ALA A 363 16.13 -20.76 21.21
CA ALA A 363 15.69 -21.32 22.47
C ALA A 363 14.54 -22.31 22.21
N ARG A 364 14.89 -23.59 22.05
CA ARG A 364 14.43 -24.76 22.83
C ARG A 364 12.98 -24.85 23.38
N LEU A 365 12.03 -24.03 22.92
CA LEU A 365 10.66 -24.06 23.40
C LEU A 365 9.78 -24.72 22.34
N HIS A 366 10.04 -25.99 22.10
CA HIS A 366 9.09 -26.92 21.48
C HIS A 366 7.99 -27.23 22.51
N GLU A 367 7.21 -26.21 22.86
CA GLU A 367 6.09 -26.29 23.79
C GLU A 367 4.88 -26.88 23.05
N SER A 368 4.15 -27.81 23.69
CA SER A 368 2.93 -28.38 23.09
C SER A 368 1.83 -27.32 22.97
N PRO A 369 0.94 -27.41 21.97
CA PRO A 369 -0.24 -26.55 21.81
C PRO A 369 -1.03 -26.36 23.11
N LEU A 370 -1.24 -27.44 23.86
CA LEU A 370 -1.96 -27.41 25.13
C LEU A 370 -1.23 -26.57 26.18
N LYS A 371 0.08 -26.78 26.36
CA LYS A 371 0.87 -26.00 27.34
C LYS A 371 0.95 -24.53 26.92
N PHE A 372 1.02 -24.28 25.62
CA PHE A 372 0.98 -22.92 25.05
C PHE A 372 -0.36 -22.22 25.33
N ALA A 373 -1.50 -22.92 25.18
CA ALA A 373 -2.83 -22.42 25.52
C ALA A 373 -2.96 -22.08 27.01
N VAL A 374 -2.49 -22.99 27.88
CA VAL A 374 -2.49 -22.80 29.35
C VAL A 374 -1.64 -21.60 29.75
N ARG A 375 -0.45 -21.45 29.17
CA ARG A 375 0.45 -20.31 29.45
C ARG A 375 -0.18 -18.96 29.07
N HIS A 376 -1.00 -18.92 28.03
CA HIS A 376 -1.74 -17.71 27.62
C HIS A 376 -3.09 -17.56 28.35
N GLY A 377 -3.48 -18.51 29.20
CA GLY A 377 -4.71 -18.45 30.00
C GLY A 377 -6.00 -18.77 29.22
N HIS A 378 -5.89 -19.35 28.03
CA HIS A 378 -7.04 -19.62 27.15
C HIS A 378 -7.73 -20.93 27.51
N THR A 379 -8.46 -20.93 28.63
CA THR A 379 -9.13 -22.12 29.19
C THR A 379 -10.06 -22.83 28.20
N THR A 380 -10.84 -22.10 27.41
CA THR A 380 -11.71 -22.68 26.36
C THR A 380 -10.90 -23.43 25.32
N VAL A 381 -9.78 -22.85 24.85
CA VAL A 381 -8.89 -23.49 23.88
C VAL A 381 -8.21 -24.71 24.49
N SER A 382 -7.77 -24.63 25.75
CA SER A 382 -7.21 -25.79 26.47
C SER A 382 -8.21 -26.96 26.55
N ASN A 383 -9.48 -26.68 26.83
CA ASN A 383 -10.52 -27.71 26.88
C ASN A 383 -10.74 -28.33 25.50
N ILE A 384 -10.83 -27.53 24.44
CA ILE A 384 -10.97 -28.02 23.05
C ILE A 384 -9.81 -28.95 22.70
N LEU A 385 -8.57 -28.55 23.00
CA LEU A 385 -7.40 -29.37 22.74
C LEU A 385 -7.44 -30.70 23.51
N ILE A 386 -7.83 -30.69 24.80
CA ILE A 386 -7.97 -31.90 25.62
C ILE A 386 -9.05 -32.83 25.07
N GLU A 387 -10.21 -32.28 24.70
CA GLU A 387 -11.33 -33.04 24.11
C GLU A 387 -10.93 -33.73 22.80
N HIS A 388 -10.01 -33.14 22.03
CA HIS A 388 -9.47 -33.69 20.79
C HIS A 388 -8.16 -34.49 21.00
N GLY A 389 -7.84 -34.85 22.25
CA GLY A 389 -6.77 -35.81 22.56
C GLY A 389 -5.37 -35.22 22.74
N ALA A 390 -5.24 -33.90 22.97
CA ALA A 390 -3.94 -33.28 23.27
C ALA A 390 -3.30 -33.91 24.51
N LYS A 391 -2.00 -34.23 24.42
CA LYS A 391 -1.30 -34.88 25.53
C LYS A 391 -0.82 -33.83 26.54
N ALA A 392 -1.26 -33.98 27.79
CA ALA A 392 -0.87 -33.10 28.90
C ALA A 392 0.65 -33.10 29.17
N ASP A 393 1.27 -34.29 29.08
CA ASP A 393 2.71 -34.50 29.32
C ASP A 393 3.49 -34.68 28.01
N PHE A 394 3.10 -34.00 26.92
CA PHE A 394 3.81 -34.13 25.66
C PHE A 394 5.27 -33.66 25.79
N ASN A 395 6.22 -34.58 25.60
CA ASN A 395 7.65 -34.29 25.59
C ASN A 395 8.21 -34.34 24.16
N PHE A 396 8.55 -33.17 23.60
CA PHE A 396 9.10 -33.06 22.25
C PHE A 396 10.41 -33.86 22.06
N ASP A 397 11.28 -33.88 23.06
CA ASP A 397 12.55 -34.61 22.97
C ASP A 397 12.34 -36.13 22.91
N GLU A 398 11.28 -36.63 23.54
CA GLU A 398 10.89 -38.03 23.48
C GLU A 398 10.26 -38.38 22.14
N TYR A 399 9.32 -37.55 21.67
CA TYR A 399 8.71 -37.68 20.34
C TYR A 399 9.76 -37.71 19.22
N ARG A 400 10.74 -36.78 19.25
CA ARG A 400 11.83 -36.74 18.27
C ARG A 400 12.68 -38.03 18.27
N ARG A 401 12.97 -38.58 19.45
CA ARG A 401 13.73 -39.83 19.57
C ARG A 401 12.94 -41.02 19.03
N GLU A 402 11.65 -41.07 19.29
CA GLU A 402 10.76 -42.14 18.79
C GLU A 402 10.62 -42.06 17.27
N ALA A 403 10.33 -40.88 16.72
CA ALA A 403 10.22 -40.64 15.27
C ALA A 403 11.52 -40.97 14.50
N ALA A 404 12.69 -40.80 15.14
CA ALA A 404 13.98 -41.17 14.56
C ALA A 404 14.23 -42.69 14.48
N LYS A 405 13.50 -43.51 15.25
CA LYS A 405 13.66 -44.99 15.24
C LYS A 405 13.01 -45.63 14.01
N ASP A 406 11.86 -45.12 13.56
CA ASP A 406 11.08 -45.68 12.45
C ASP A 406 11.46 -45.11 11.06
N CYS A 407 12.44 -44.21 11.00
CA CYS A 407 12.88 -43.58 9.76
C CYS A 407 13.91 -44.49 9.03
N PRO A 408 13.73 -44.83 7.74
CA PRO A 408 14.73 -45.58 6.96
C PRO A 408 16.09 -44.89 6.98
N GLU A 409 17.20 -45.63 7.06
CA GLU A 409 18.57 -45.10 7.17
C GLU A 409 18.92 -44.03 6.08
N SER A 410 18.29 -44.13 4.91
CA SER A 410 18.41 -43.16 3.80
C SER A 410 17.65 -41.85 4.04
N GLN A 411 16.52 -41.89 4.75
CA GLN A 411 15.71 -40.73 5.12
C GLN A 411 16.16 -40.11 6.46
N LYS A 412 16.83 -40.86 7.34
CA LYS A 412 17.48 -40.29 8.54
C LYS A 412 18.44 -39.17 8.16
N LYS A 413 19.22 -39.35 7.09
CA LYS A 413 20.16 -38.33 6.58
C LYS A 413 19.44 -37.12 5.98
N GLN A 414 18.32 -37.34 5.28
CA GLN A 414 17.50 -36.27 4.68
C GLN A 414 16.72 -35.48 5.75
N ALA A 415 16.16 -36.17 6.75
CA ALA A 415 15.50 -35.59 7.91
C ALA A 415 16.50 -34.84 8.80
N GLU A 416 17.72 -35.36 8.97
CA GLU A 416 18.81 -34.67 9.67
C GLU A 416 19.31 -33.44 8.89
N ILE A 417 19.30 -33.47 7.55
CA ILE A 417 19.58 -32.31 6.68
C ILE A 417 18.44 -31.28 6.73
N CYS A 418 17.17 -31.68 6.67
CA CYS A 418 16.02 -30.77 6.86
C CYS A 418 16.02 -30.15 8.26
N CYS A 419 16.32 -30.94 9.30
CA CYS A 419 16.49 -30.44 10.66
C CYS A 419 17.73 -29.55 10.81
N ARG A 420 18.83 -29.81 10.09
CA ARG A 420 20.03 -28.94 10.08
C ARG A 420 19.82 -27.64 9.30
N ALA A 421 19.07 -27.66 8.20
CA ALA A 421 18.64 -26.46 7.47
C ALA A 421 17.77 -25.57 8.38
N PHE A 422 16.89 -26.19 9.17
CA PHE A 422 16.12 -25.55 10.25
C PHE A 422 17.00 -24.96 11.37
N LEU A 423 18.11 -25.62 11.72
CA LEU A 423 18.99 -25.22 12.83
C LEU A 423 20.02 -24.13 12.47
N HIS A 424 20.33 -23.94 11.18
CA HIS A 424 21.36 -23.00 10.73
C HIS A 424 20.85 -21.82 9.88
N GLY A 425 19.53 -21.61 9.75
CA GLY A 425 18.99 -20.46 9.02
C GLY A 425 19.34 -20.44 7.52
N GLY A 426 19.63 -21.61 6.94
CA GLY A 426 19.93 -21.74 5.51
C GLY A 426 18.64 -21.86 4.71
N VAL A 427 18.41 -20.92 3.80
CA VAL A 427 17.32 -20.98 2.82
C VAL A 427 17.54 -22.20 1.91
N LEU A 428 16.66 -23.20 1.98
CA LEU A 428 16.51 -24.17 0.90
C LEU A 428 15.74 -23.46 -0.22
N HIS A 429 16.44 -22.90 -1.20
CA HIS A 429 15.80 -22.61 -2.49
C HIS A 429 15.30 -23.95 -3.05
N GLY A 430 13.97 -24.09 -3.10
CA GLY A 430 13.29 -25.19 -3.77
C GLY A 430 13.56 -25.13 -5.27
N GLY A 431 14.71 -25.68 -5.68
CA GLY A 431 14.91 -26.11 -7.06
C GLY A 431 14.11 -27.39 -7.27
N VAL A 432 13.00 -27.28 -8.01
CA VAL A 432 12.32 -28.41 -8.62
C VAL A 432 13.37 -29.26 -9.34
N LEU A 433 13.49 -30.55 -8.97
CA LEU A 433 14.22 -31.53 -9.76
C LEU A 433 13.45 -31.75 -11.07
N HIS A 434 13.67 -30.86 -12.03
CA HIS A 434 13.50 -31.15 -13.44
C HIS A 434 14.89 -31.20 -14.06
N GLY A 435 15.19 -32.33 -14.71
CA GLY A 435 16.50 -32.59 -15.27
C GLY A 435 16.89 -31.53 -16.30
N GLY A 436 18.18 -31.17 -16.30
CA GLY A 436 18.81 -30.48 -17.41
C GLY A 436 19.49 -29.15 -17.07
N VAL A 437 20.81 -29.23 -16.92
CA VAL A 437 21.83 -28.23 -17.30
C VAL A 437 21.87 -26.89 -16.54
N LEU A 438 22.95 -26.78 -15.75
CA LEU A 438 23.57 -25.58 -15.18
C LEU A 438 23.88 -24.51 -16.24
N HIS A 439 23.62 -23.24 -15.92
CA HIS A 439 24.52 -22.12 -16.25
C HIS A 439 24.54 -21.12 -15.07
N GLY A 440 25.74 -20.89 -14.53
CA GLY A 440 25.97 -20.05 -13.35
C GLY A 440 26.51 -18.66 -13.69
N GLY A 441 26.36 -17.75 -12.72
CA GLY A 441 26.93 -16.41 -12.68
C GLY A 441 25.96 -15.48 -11.93
N GLY A 442 26.32 -14.73 -10.88
CA GLY A 442 27.61 -14.54 -10.23
C GLY A 442 27.39 -13.94 -8.84
N LEU A 443 28.44 -14.07 -8.04
CA LEU A 443 28.58 -13.71 -6.64
C LEU A 443 28.52 -12.19 -6.42
N TYR A 444 27.89 -11.76 -5.32
CA TYR A 444 28.36 -10.59 -4.57
C TYR A 444 28.35 -10.93 -3.07
N GLY A 445 29.53 -10.83 -2.47
CA GLY A 445 29.74 -10.96 -1.04
C GLY A 445 29.76 -9.60 -0.33
N GLY A 446 29.65 -9.69 0.99
CA GLY A 446 30.06 -8.71 2.00
C GLY A 446 30.06 -9.49 3.32
N GLU A 447 31.21 -9.95 3.80
CA GLU A 447 32.18 -9.22 4.64
C GLU A 447 31.59 -8.79 5.98
N ASP A 448 31.76 -9.67 6.97
CA ASP A 448 31.85 -9.34 8.40
C ASP A 448 33.27 -9.70 8.87
N SER A 449 34.08 -8.74 9.30
CA SER A 449 35.03 -8.89 10.42
C SER A 449 35.63 -7.55 10.88
N GLU A 450 35.49 -7.33 12.19
CA GLU A 450 36.15 -6.37 13.10
C GLU A 450 35.72 -4.89 13.11
#